data_AF-A0A2V9Z932-F1
#
_entry.id   AF-A0A2V9Z932-F1
#
_cell.length_a   1.000
_cell.length_b   1.000
_cell.length_c   1.000
_cell.angle_alpha   90.00
_cell.angle_beta   90.00
_cell.angle_gamma   90.00
#
_symmetry.space_group_name_H-M   'P 1'
#
loop_
_entity.id
_entity.type
_entity.pdbx_description
1 polymer ?
#
loop_
_entity_poly.entity_id
_entity_poly.type
_entity_poly.pdbx_seq_one_letter_code
_entity_poly.pdbx_strand_id
1 'polypeptide(L)'
;MRGRIENDLFQEWIAGEKSVFDLSGLLPALVSSLQVRLKHLDDKIARHRQLEEETANRVIANAKQWSRVGMLSGLMGKRQNLFDVQGECLQQLYIYRTRIEGIDFARKLLQALIPELPMIGSQVARCAAVMAEAAKYFAGRIAEGCTDSGQGDFSRPVIRFYNPATVKDFARTLVSDQGEQQRQSTAVRAALTAMLGEDKSFTSFNRIPQQKFIDLLEATSVKNLALAHDSYVAAHPHRARILRVSIVEHLCREYAAKPEALRTYVSNVVSRVGNCLCFNDAEVSREGTGAFSGRRFVSYLSVVLPEAPDFAEFRQLLRKEFYSATSGTKDEVTSKGRPYEITLVHVTNLFPVRFVQEAAFLREQYEQRIRSNDSVQAKLELHLEGDGSALPSLYVPDVEPKDFLAYLMIGRAMEVVQTLEDPSTGVKTLYLVNKNDKGGPPVPLGRDLNEALGESNLLTYDALVTTIQPLLKKEYLQFQKRQALSASVEAQVDEVRAQRKNPSDTLYRMFSHAGETAVVLLGARQ
;
A
#
# COMPACT_ATOMS: atom_id res chain seq x y z
N MET A 1 9.38 -14.04 -46.26
CA MET A 1 8.44 -15.16 -46.01
C MET A 1 8.03 -15.21 -44.54
N ARG A 2 8.98 -15.29 -43.60
CA ARG A 2 8.73 -15.20 -42.14
C ARG A 2 7.74 -14.11 -41.73
N GLY A 3 8.01 -12.84 -42.08
CA GLY A 3 7.15 -11.72 -41.68
C GLY A 3 5.72 -11.80 -42.23
N ARG A 4 5.49 -12.46 -43.38
CA ARG A 4 4.13 -12.70 -43.89
C ARG A 4 3.40 -13.74 -43.03
N ILE A 5 4.06 -14.85 -42.73
CA ILE A 5 3.51 -15.90 -41.86
C ILE A 5 3.22 -15.35 -40.47
N GLU A 6 4.14 -14.59 -39.88
CA GLU A 6 3.93 -13.98 -38.56
C GLU A 6 2.74 -13.01 -38.59
N ASN A 7 2.64 -12.16 -39.61
CA ASN A 7 1.51 -11.24 -39.75
C ASN A 7 0.18 -11.98 -39.92
N ASP A 8 0.11 -13.01 -40.77
CA ASP A 8 -1.11 -13.79 -40.99
C ASP A 8 -1.59 -14.45 -39.67
N LEU A 9 -0.68 -15.09 -38.93
CA LEU A 9 -1.00 -15.67 -37.62
C LEU A 9 -1.40 -14.61 -36.59
N PHE A 10 -0.79 -13.42 -36.65
CA PHE A 10 -1.15 -12.31 -35.77
C PHE A 10 -2.54 -11.77 -36.11
N GLN A 11 -2.91 -11.69 -37.39
CA GLN A 11 -4.26 -11.30 -37.81
C GLN A 11 -5.31 -12.33 -37.38
N GLU A 12 -5.05 -13.63 -37.52
CA GLU A 12 -5.95 -14.69 -37.03
C GLU A 12 -6.19 -14.56 -35.51
N TRP A 13 -5.14 -14.20 -34.75
CA TRP A 13 -5.27 -13.93 -33.31
C TRP A 13 -6.06 -12.65 -33.02
N ILE A 14 -5.80 -11.54 -33.71
CA ILE A 14 -6.58 -10.29 -33.54
C ILE A 14 -8.05 -10.54 -33.86
N ALA A 15 -8.36 -11.27 -34.94
CA ALA A 15 -9.71 -11.63 -35.33
C ALA A 15 -10.38 -12.55 -34.29
N GLY A 16 -9.58 -13.32 -33.55
CA GLY A 16 -10.05 -14.27 -32.53
C GLY A 16 -10.45 -15.60 -33.14
N GLU A 17 -9.96 -15.91 -34.34
CA GLU A 17 -10.16 -17.20 -35.01
C GLU A 17 -9.31 -18.28 -34.36
N LYS A 18 -8.12 -17.92 -33.86
CA LYS A 18 -7.22 -18.80 -33.10
C LYS A 18 -6.70 -18.11 -31.86
N SER A 19 -6.63 -18.84 -30.74
CA SER A 19 -5.96 -18.36 -29.53
C SER A 19 -4.44 -18.46 -29.67
N VAL A 20 -3.69 -17.72 -28.85
CA VAL A 20 -2.23 -17.82 -28.81
C VAL A 20 -1.78 -19.25 -28.43
N PHE A 21 -2.58 -19.95 -27.62
CA PHE A 21 -2.34 -21.35 -27.28
C PHE A 21 -2.51 -22.27 -28.50
N ASP A 22 -3.55 -22.07 -29.31
CA ASP A 22 -3.74 -22.82 -30.56
C ASP A 22 -2.57 -22.60 -31.52
N LEU A 23 -2.14 -21.35 -31.66
CA LEU A 23 -0.99 -20.98 -32.50
C LEU A 23 0.32 -21.60 -31.99
N SER A 24 0.50 -21.66 -30.67
CA SER A 24 1.67 -22.27 -30.03
C SER A 24 1.76 -23.78 -30.29
N GLY A 25 0.61 -24.47 -30.42
CA GLY A 25 0.54 -25.89 -30.79
C GLY A 25 0.62 -26.13 -32.29
N LEU A 26 0.06 -25.22 -33.11
CA LEU A 26 0.04 -25.32 -34.57
C LEU A 26 1.44 -25.25 -35.19
N LEU A 27 2.31 -24.35 -34.69
CA LEU A 27 3.63 -24.11 -35.27
C LEU A 27 4.56 -25.35 -35.21
N PRO A 28 4.70 -26.06 -34.07
CA PRO A 28 5.42 -27.33 -34.01
C PRO A 28 4.83 -28.40 -34.94
N ALA A 29 3.50 -28.53 -34.99
CA ALA A 29 2.85 -29.50 -35.89
C ALA A 29 3.12 -29.19 -37.37
N LEU A 30 3.13 -27.90 -37.74
CA LEU A 30 3.50 -27.44 -39.08
C LEU A 30 4.97 -27.78 -39.39
N VAL A 31 5.89 -27.54 -38.45
CA VAL A 31 7.31 -27.91 -38.61
C VAL A 31 7.47 -29.40 -38.87
N SER A 32 6.82 -30.26 -38.07
CA SER A 32 6.88 -31.72 -38.28
C SER A 32 6.32 -32.14 -39.64
N SER A 33 5.19 -31.55 -40.05
CA SER A 33 4.60 -31.81 -41.37
C SER A 33 5.55 -31.40 -42.53
N LEU A 34 6.19 -30.25 -42.41
CA LEU A 34 7.15 -29.77 -43.42
C LEU A 34 8.43 -30.61 -43.46
N GLN A 35 8.91 -31.12 -42.31
CA GLN A 35 10.05 -32.04 -42.24
C GLN A 35 9.75 -33.37 -42.95
N VAL A 36 8.55 -33.94 -42.74
CA VAL A 36 8.12 -35.14 -43.46
C VAL A 36 8.06 -34.87 -44.97
N ARG A 37 7.49 -33.71 -45.37
CA ARG A 37 7.44 -33.31 -46.77
C ARG A 37 8.84 -33.13 -47.37
N LEU A 38 9.78 -32.52 -46.64
CA LEU A 38 11.18 -32.36 -47.07
C LEU A 38 11.83 -33.71 -47.36
N LYS A 39 11.67 -34.68 -46.45
CA LYS A 39 12.19 -36.05 -46.63
C LYS A 39 11.64 -36.72 -47.89
N HIS A 40 10.35 -36.55 -48.17
CA HIS A 40 9.73 -37.07 -49.40
C HIS A 40 10.22 -36.38 -50.68
N LEU A 41 10.71 -35.14 -50.61
CA LEU A 41 11.32 -34.49 -51.78
C LEU A 41 12.68 -35.10 -52.10
N ASP A 42 13.48 -35.46 -51.10
CA ASP A 42 14.77 -36.14 -51.33
C ASP A 42 14.56 -37.49 -52.05
N ASP A 43 13.56 -38.27 -51.63
CA ASP A 43 13.17 -39.53 -52.30
C ASP A 43 12.77 -39.30 -53.77
N LYS A 44 12.00 -38.22 -54.03
CA LYS A 44 11.56 -37.86 -55.40
C LYS A 44 12.72 -37.38 -56.27
N ILE A 45 13.66 -36.62 -55.72
CA ILE A 45 14.87 -36.17 -56.43
C ILE A 45 15.69 -37.39 -56.84
N ALA A 46 15.93 -38.33 -55.92
CA ALA A 46 16.70 -39.54 -56.22
C ALA A 46 16.06 -40.35 -57.36
N ARG A 47 14.74 -40.58 -57.31
CA ARG A 47 14.00 -41.27 -58.38
C ARG A 47 14.07 -40.55 -59.72
N HIS A 48 13.87 -39.23 -59.75
CA HIS A 48 13.93 -38.48 -61.00
C HIS A 48 15.34 -38.39 -61.58
N ARG A 49 16.39 -38.36 -60.74
CA ARG A 49 17.79 -38.42 -61.20
C ARG A 49 18.12 -39.77 -61.84
N GLN A 50 17.65 -40.87 -61.25
CA GLN A 50 17.81 -42.19 -61.85
C GLN A 50 17.12 -42.26 -63.24
N LEU A 51 15.87 -41.79 -63.33
CA LEU A 51 15.14 -41.75 -64.60
C LEU A 51 15.80 -40.82 -65.64
N GLU A 52 16.37 -39.69 -65.20
CA GLU A 52 17.15 -38.78 -66.05
C GLU A 52 18.38 -39.47 -66.61
N GLU A 53 19.16 -40.18 -65.77
CA GLU A 53 20.35 -40.91 -66.18
C GLU A 53 20.03 -42.06 -67.14
N GLU A 54 19.00 -42.86 -66.85
CA GLU A 54 18.52 -43.93 -67.73
C GLU A 54 18.11 -43.37 -69.11
N THR A 55 17.40 -42.24 -69.13
CA THR A 55 16.96 -41.58 -70.38
C THR A 55 18.15 -40.95 -71.13
N ALA A 56 19.09 -40.33 -70.42
CA ALA A 56 20.31 -39.78 -71.01
C ALA A 56 21.16 -40.88 -71.66
N ASN A 57 21.29 -42.03 -71.01
CA ASN A 57 21.97 -43.20 -71.56
C ASN A 57 21.29 -43.72 -72.83
N ARG A 58 19.95 -43.72 -72.88
CA ARG A 58 19.18 -44.04 -74.10
C ARG A 58 19.42 -43.04 -75.23
N VAL A 59 19.45 -41.74 -74.93
CA VAL A 59 19.76 -40.67 -75.91
C VAL A 59 21.16 -40.90 -76.52
N ILE A 60 22.15 -41.25 -75.70
CA ILE A 60 23.53 -41.57 -76.16
C ILE A 60 23.54 -42.86 -76.99
N ALA A 61 22.83 -43.90 -76.57
CA ALA A 61 22.76 -45.18 -77.27
C ALA A 61 22.10 -45.03 -78.65
N ASN A 62 21.00 -44.29 -78.73
CA ASN A 62 20.30 -43.98 -79.98
C ASN A 62 21.19 -43.20 -80.95
N ALA A 63 21.93 -42.19 -80.46
CA ALA A 63 22.90 -41.45 -81.28
C ALA A 63 24.02 -42.35 -81.83
N LYS A 64 24.51 -43.30 -81.03
CA LYS A 64 25.48 -44.33 -81.47
C LYS A 64 24.88 -45.32 -82.47
N GLN A 65 23.61 -45.68 -82.33
CA GLN A 65 22.92 -46.55 -83.28
C GLN A 65 22.69 -45.83 -84.61
N TRP A 66 22.32 -44.55 -84.57
CA TRP A 66 22.16 -43.70 -85.76
C TRP A 66 23.40 -43.67 -86.63
N SER A 67 24.59 -43.48 -86.02
CA SER A 67 25.86 -43.42 -86.75
C SER A 67 26.27 -44.75 -87.39
N ARG A 68 25.65 -45.87 -86.98
CA ARG A 68 25.87 -47.21 -87.53
C ARG A 68 24.82 -47.63 -88.57
N VAL A 69 23.87 -46.76 -88.92
CA VAL A 69 22.82 -47.06 -89.92
C VAL A 69 23.37 -46.96 -91.34
N GLY A 70 23.69 -48.12 -91.94
CA GLY A 70 24.12 -48.26 -93.33
C GLY A 70 23.01 -48.01 -94.37
N MET A 71 23.42 -47.81 -95.64
CA MET A 71 22.60 -47.30 -96.75
C MET A 71 21.32 -48.12 -97.02
N LEU A 72 21.40 -49.45 -96.99
CA LEU A 72 20.24 -50.34 -97.20
C LEU A 72 19.20 -50.26 -96.06
N SER A 73 19.63 -50.15 -94.81
CA SER A 73 18.71 -50.01 -93.67
C SER A 73 18.09 -48.61 -93.55
N GLY A 74 18.73 -47.61 -94.14
CA GLY A 74 18.19 -46.25 -94.25
C GLY A 74 16.98 -46.17 -95.18
N LEU A 75 16.95 -46.96 -96.26
CA LEU A 75 15.83 -47.07 -97.20
C LEU A 75 14.58 -47.75 -96.61
N MET A 76 14.72 -48.57 -95.55
CA MET A 76 13.61 -49.19 -94.83
C MET A 76 13.04 -48.32 -93.69
N GLY A 77 13.31 -47.01 -93.67
CA GLY A 77 12.71 -46.09 -92.68
C GLY A 77 13.31 -46.17 -91.27
N LYS A 78 14.37 -46.98 -91.05
CA LYS A 78 15.03 -47.12 -89.74
C LYS A 78 15.61 -45.81 -89.21
N ARG A 79 16.02 -44.90 -90.11
CA ARG A 79 16.40 -43.52 -89.76
C ARG A 79 15.20 -42.72 -89.28
N GLN A 80 14.06 -42.74 -89.96
CA GLN A 80 12.87 -42.00 -89.50
C GLN A 80 12.47 -42.44 -88.07
N ASN A 81 12.38 -43.75 -87.84
CA ASN A 81 11.99 -44.30 -86.54
C ASN A 81 13.00 -43.95 -85.42
N LEU A 82 14.31 -44.06 -85.67
CA LEU A 82 15.32 -43.65 -84.68
C LEU A 82 15.29 -42.14 -84.38
N PHE A 83 14.87 -41.31 -85.34
CA PHE A 83 14.74 -39.87 -85.14
C PHE A 83 13.55 -39.55 -84.22
N ASP A 84 12.40 -40.20 -84.45
CA ASP A 84 11.20 -40.03 -83.63
C ASP A 84 11.45 -40.53 -82.20
N VAL A 85 12.04 -41.72 -82.04
CA VAL A 85 12.43 -42.27 -80.72
C VAL A 85 13.45 -41.38 -80.00
N GLN A 86 14.37 -40.76 -80.74
CA GLN A 86 15.32 -39.80 -80.16
C GLN A 86 14.62 -38.52 -79.70
N GLY A 87 13.65 -38.01 -80.47
CA GLY A 87 12.81 -36.88 -80.08
C GLY A 87 12.05 -37.14 -78.78
N GLU A 88 11.41 -38.31 -78.66
CA GLU A 88 10.72 -38.73 -77.44
C GLU A 88 11.68 -38.85 -76.24
N CYS A 89 12.85 -39.45 -76.43
CA CYS A 89 13.84 -39.59 -75.36
C CYS A 89 14.36 -38.22 -74.91
N LEU A 90 14.61 -37.28 -75.83
CA LEU A 90 15.02 -35.92 -75.47
C LEU A 90 13.90 -35.16 -74.74
N GLN A 91 12.65 -35.29 -75.19
CA GLN A 91 11.51 -34.68 -74.50
C GLN A 91 11.40 -35.21 -73.06
N GLN A 92 11.48 -36.53 -72.86
CA GLN A 92 11.45 -37.15 -71.54
C GLN A 92 12.62 -36.70 -70.67
N LEU A 93 13.82 -36.61 -71.24
CA LEU A 93 15.02 -36.13 -70.56
C LEU A 93 14.82 -34.71 -70.02
N TYR A 94 14.34 -33.79 -70.86
CA TYR A 94 14.07 -32.41 -70.42
C TYR A 94 12.93 -32.32 -69.40
N ILE A 95 11.88 -33.15 -69.51
CA ILE A 95 10.84 -33.23 -68.48
C ILE A 95 11.44 -33.62 -67.12
N TYR A 96 12.31 -34.64 -67.08
CA TYR A 96 12.95 -35.05 -65.83
C TYR A 96 13.87 -33.96 -65.28
N ARG A 97 14.68 -33.32 -66.13
CA ARG A 97 15.54 -32.19 -65.71
C ARG A 97 14.74 -31.03 -65.13
N THR A 98 13.66 -30.61 -65.79
CA THR A 98 12.78 -29.55 -65.28
C THR A 98 12.10 -29.94 -63.97
N ARG A 99 11.66 -31.19 -63.83
CA ARG A 99 11.10 -31.70 -62.57
C ARG A 99 12.13 -31.70 -61.44
N ILE A 100 13.36 -32.14 -61.71
CA ILE A 100 14.46 -32.11 -60.74
C ILE A 100 14.67 -30.67 -60.25
N GLU A 101 14.78 -29.69 -61.16
CA GLU A 101 14.98 -28.28 -60.78
C GLU A 101 13.82 -27.75 -59.92
N GLY A 102 12.57 -28.06 -60.29
CA GLY A 102 11.40 -27.65 -59.51
C GLY A 102 11.35 -28.27 -58.11
N ILE A 103 11.70 -29.55 -57.98
CA ILE A 103 11.76 -30.23 -56.69
C ILE A 103 12.95 -29.73 -55.86
N ASP A 104 14.09 -29.45 -56.49
CA ASP A 104 15.26 -28.86 -55.81
C ASP A 104 14.95 -27.45 -55.29
N PHE A 105 14.21 -26.63 -56.04
CA PHE A 105 13.71 -25.35 -55.54
C PHE A 105 12.80 -25.53 -54.32
N ALA A 106 11.81 -26.44 -54.39
CA ALA A 106 10.92 -26.71 -53.26
C ALA A 106 11.70 -27.21 -52.03
N ARG A 107 12.72 -28.04 -52.23
CA ARG A 107 13.62 -28.52 -51.17
C ARG A 107 14.37 -27.37 -50.51
N LYS A 108 15.01 -26.49 -51.30
CA LYS A 108 15.72 -25.30 -50.80
C LYS A 108 14.77 -24.36 -50.03
N LEU A 109 13.55 -24.17 -50.52
CA LEU A 109 12.53 -23.37 -49.83
C LEU A 109 12.16 -23.95 -48.47
N LEU A 110 11.92 -25.27 -48.39
CA LEU A 110 11.61 -25.93 -47.12
C LEU A 110 12.80 -25.91 -46.16
N GLN A 111 14.02 -26.11 -46.63
CA GLN A 111 15.25 -26.02 -45.82
C GLN A 111 15.44 -24.61 -45.24
N ALA A 112 15.05 -23.57 -45.97
CA ALA A 112 15.08 -22.20 -45.46
C ALA A 112 13.91 -21.87 -44.52
N LEU A 113 12.71 -22.41 -44.76
CA LEU A 113 11.50 -22.10 -44.00
C LEU A 113 11.42 -22.82 -42.65
N ILE A 114 11.78 -24.11 -42.61
CA ILE A 114 11.71 -24.95 -41.41
C ILE A 114 12.44 -24.32 -40.21
N PRO A 115 13.67 -23.77 -40.32
CA PRO A 115 14.35 -23.15 -39.17
C PRO A 115 13.73 -21.80 -38.73
N GLU A 116 12.99 -21.10 -39.60
CA GLU A 116 12.35 -19.82 -39.24
C GLU A 116 11.06 -19.99 -38.43
N LEU A 117 10.33 -21.10 -38.63
CA LEU A 117 9.06 -21.34 -37.92
C LEU A 117 9.22 -21.49 -36.39
N PRO A 118 10.24 -22.19 -35.85
CA PRO A 118 10.53 -22.21 -34.42
C PRO A 118 10.80 -20.82 -33.83
N MET A 119 11.41 -19.91 -34.62
CA MET A 119 11.64 -18.53 -34.17
C MET A 119 10.31 -17.81 -33.94
N ILE A 120 9.35 -17.92 -34.88
CA ILE A 120 7.98 -17.41 -34.67
C ILE A 120 7.33 -18.13 -33.48
N GLY A 121 7.47 -19.45 -33.39
CA GLY A 121 6.93 -20.28 -32.31
C GLY A 121 7.39 -19.80 -30.93
N SER A 122 8.65 -19.44 -30.79
CA SER A 122 9.19 -18.89 -29.54
C SER A 122 8.55 -17.55 -29.15
N GLN A 123 8.24 -16.68 -30.13
CA GLN A 123 7.58 -15.40 -29.87
C GLN A 123 6.12 -15.62 -29.45
N VAL A 124 5.41 -16.52 -30.14
CA VAL A 124 4.03 -16.91 -29.80
C VAL A 124 3.97 -17.54 -28.40
N ALA A 125 4.89 -18.46 -28.08
CA ALA A 125 4.96 -19.10 -26.77
C ALA A 125 5.23 -18.10 -25.64
N ARG A 126 6.10 -17.11 -25.88
CA ARG A 126 6.34 -16.02 -24.91
C ARG A 126 5.09 -15.16 -24.71
N CYS A 127 4.36 -14.86 -25.77
CA CYS A 127 3.08 -14.14 -25.69
C CYS A 127 2.06 -14.93 -24.85
N ALA A 128 1.93 -16.24 -25.09
CA ALA A 128 1.08 -17.13 -24.30
C ALA A 128 1.48 -17.15 -22.81
N ALA A 129 2.78 -17.17 -22.51
CA ALA A 129 3.27 -17.12 -21.14
C ALA A 129 2.91 -15.79 -20.43
N VAL A 130 3.04 -14.65 -21.11
CA VAL A 130 2.63 -13.34 -20.56
C VAL A 130 1.13 -13.32 -20.26
N MET A 131 0.30 -13.85 -21.17
CA MET A 131 -1.14 -13.97 -20.94
C MET A 131 -1.48 -14.90 -19.78
N ALA A 132 -0.79 -16.04 -19.66
CA ALA A 132 -0.99 -16.99 -18.57
C ALA A 132 -0.62 -16.39 -17.21
N GLU A 133 0.48 -15.63 -17.13
CA GLU A 133 0.88 -14.97 -15.89
C GLU A 133 -0.11 -13.86 -15.49
N ALA A 134 -0.60 -13.08 -16.45
CA ALA A 134 -1.65 -12.11 -16.19
C ALA A 134 -2.95 -12.78 -15.73
N ALA A 135 -3.34 -13.90 -16.34
CA ALA A 135 -4.51 -14.68 -15.90
C ALA A 135 -4.33 -15.18 -14.45
N LYS A 136 -3.14 -15.64 -14.09
CA LYS A 136 -2.81 -16.06 -12.71
C LYS A 136 -2.88 -14.88 -11.73
N TYR A 137 -2.33 -13.72 -12.09
CA TYR A 137 -2.43 -12.49 -11.30
C TYR A 137 -3.89 -12.13 -11.00
N PHE A 138 -4.76 -12.12 -12.02
CA PHE A 138 -6.17 -11.82 -11.84
C PHE A 138 -6.92 -12.90 -11.06
N ALA A 139 -6.59 -14.17 -11.24
CA ALA A 139 -7.18 -15.25 -10.44
C ALA A 139 -6.89 -15.08 -8.94
N GLY A 140 -5.67 -14.68 -8.58
CA GLY A 140 -5.31 -14.33 -7.20
C GLY A 140 -6.15 -13.17 -6.66
N ARG A 141 -6.26 -12.07 -7.41
CA ARG A 141 -7.09 -10.91 -7.01
C ARG A 141 -8.58 -11.25 -6.87
N ILE A 142 -9.11 -12.12 -7.74
CA ILE A 142 -10.50 -12.58 -7.66
C ILE A 142 -10.70 -13.41 -6.39
N ALA A 143 -9.73 -14.26 -6.02
CA ALA A 143 -9.81 -15.10 -4.82
C ALA A 143 -9.77 -14.27 -3.53
N GLU A 144 -9.02 -13.16 -3.52
CA GLU A 144 -8.98 -12.22 -2.38
C GLU A 144 -10.24 -11.34 -2.31
N GLY A 145 -10.90 -11.11 -3.45
CA GLY A 145 -12.09 -10.28 -3.57
C GLY A 145 -13.35 -10.94 -3.00
N CYS A 146 -14.25 -10.12 -2.44
CA CYS A 146 -15.55 -10.57 -1.94
C CYS A 146 -15.46 -11.69 -0.88
N THR A 147 -14.42 -11.65 -0.03
CA THR A 147 -14.17 -12.62 1.06
C THR A 147 -14.78 -12.20 2.39
N ASP A 148 -15.09 -10.91 2.57
CA ASP A 148 -15.80 -10.39 3.74
C ASP A 148 -17.32 -10.60 3.62
N SER A 149 -18.05 -10.33 4.71
CA SER A 149 -19.50 -10.45 4.77
C SER A 149 -20.24 -9.37 3.96
N GLY A 150 -19.53 -8.40 3.38
CA GLY A 150 -20.09 -7.22 2.71
C GLY A 150 -20.85 -6.27 3.64
N GLN A 151 -20.90 -6.59 4.94
CA GLN A 151 -21.36 -5.69 5.98
C GLN A 151 -20.18 -4.86 6.49
N GLY A 152 -20.44 -3.59 6.82
CA GLY A 152 -19.40 -2.64 7.19
C GLY A 152 -18.50 -3.15 8.31
N ASP A 153 -17.28 -3.55 7.97
CA ASP A 153 -16.23 -3.80 8.96
C ASP A 153 -15.70 -2.44 9.43
N PHE A 154 -16.27 -1.95 10.51
CA PHE A 154 -15.88 -0.68 11.11
C PHE A 154 -14.42 -0.67 11.58
N SER A 155 -13.74 -1.82 11.70
CA SER A 155 -12.31 -1.85 12.10
C SER A 155 -11.38 -1.32 11.02
N ARG A 156 -11.86 -1.21 9.78
CA ARG A 156 -11.07 -0.78 8.64
C ARG A 156 -11.31 0.69 8.32
N PRO A 157 -10.28 1.39 7.79
CA PRO A 157 -10.44 2.76 7.30
C PRO A 157 -11.47 2.91 6.17
N VAL A 158 -11.68 1.83 5.40
CA VAL A 158 -12.66 1.80 4.29
C VAL A 158 -13.78 0.84 4.66
N ILE A 159 -14.95 1.40 4.92
CA ILE A 159 -16.18 0.65 5.19
C ILE A 159 -16.89 0.41 3.87
N ARG A 160 -17.08 -0.86 3.51
CA ARG A 160 -17.70 -1.27 2.23
C ARG A 160 -19.13 -1.74 2.45
N PHE A 161 -19.99 -1.41 1.49
CA PHE A 161 -21.38 -1.86 1.44
C PHE A 161 -21.65 -2.54 0.11
N TYR A 162 -21.83 -3.86 0.15
CA TYR A 162 -22.20 -4.65 -1.02
C TYR A 162 -22.70 -6.03 -0.59
N ASN A 163 -23.35 -6.75 -1.49
CA ASN A 163 -23.71 -8.16 -1.27
C ASN A 163 -22.68 -9.06 -2.00
N PRO A 164 -21.79 -9.76 -1.27
CA PRO A 164 -20.76 -10.60 -1.88
C PRO A 164 -21.33 -11.73 -2.72
N ALA A 165 -22.45 -12.33 -2.31
CA ALA A 165 -23.10 -13.41 -3.05
C ALA A 165 -23.64 -12.90 -4.39
N THR A 166 -24.35 -11.77 -4.38
CA THR A 166 -24.89 -11.16 -5.62
C THR A 166 -23.78 -10.77 -6.59
N VAL A 167 -22.66 -10.23 -6.10
CA VAL A 167 -21.50 -9.89 -6.94
C VAL A 167 -20.87 -11.15 -7.54
N LYS A 168 -20.70 -12.22 -6.76
CA LYS A 168 -20.18 -13.50 -7.24
C LYS A 168 -21.09 -14.17 -8.27
N ASP A 169 -22.41 -14.12 -8.07
CA ASP A 169 -23.39 -14.66 -9.01
C ASP A 169 -23.41 -13.88 -10.32
N PHE A 170 -23.32 -12.55 -10.25
CA PHE A 170 -23.19 -11.71 -11.44
C PHE A 170 -21.90 -12.01 -12.20
N ALA A 171 -20.76 -12.08 -11.51
CA ALA A 171 -19.49 -12.46 -12.11
C ALA A 171 -19.56 -13.85 -12.77
N ARG A 172 -20.17 -14.83 -12.11
CA ARG A 172 -20.40 -16.17 -12.69
C ARG A 172 -21.24 -16.10 -13.96
N THR A 173 -22.30 -15.30 -13.95
CA THR A 173 -23.18 -15.12 -15.12
C THR A 173 -22.40 -14.59 -16.32
N LEU A 174 -21.59 -13.55 -16.11
CA LEU A 174 -20.74 -12.98 -17.17
C LEU A 174 -19.70 -13.99 -17.69
N VAL A 175 -19.11 -14.78 -16.79
CA VAL A 175 -18.12 -15.80 -17.16
C VAL A 175 -18.76 -16.97 -17.89
N SER A 176 -20.06 -17.25 -17.72
CA SER A 176 -20.76 -18.31 -18.47
C SER A 176 -21.39 -17.82 -19.78
N ASP A 177 -21.47 -16.51 -20.00
CA ASP A 177 -22.06 -15.93 -21.21
C ASP A 177 -21.03 -15.88 -22.35
N GLN A 178 -21.22 -16.72 -23.36
CA GLN A 178 -20.32 -16.80 -24.51
C GLN A 178 -20.27 -15.50 -25.31
N GLY A 179 -21.39 -14.81 -25.49
CA GLY A 179 -21.46 -13.56 -26.23
C GLY A 179 -20.67 -12.47 -25.52
N GLU A 180 -20.78 -12.41 -24.20
CA GLU A 180 -20.07 -11.43 -23.40
C GLU A 180 -18.58 -11.75 -23.27
N GLN A 181 -18.18 -13.02 -23.16
CA GLN A 181 -16.78 -13.44 -23.29
C GLN A 181 -16.17 -13.00 -24.63
N GLN A 182 -16.90 -13.20 -25.74
CA GLN A 182 -16.43 -12.82 -27.07
C GLN A 182 -16.30 -11.31 -27.20
N ARG A 183 -17.28 -10.56 -26.71
CA ARG A 183 -17.25 -9.09 -26.69
C ARG A 183 -16.07 -8.55 -25.89
N GLN A 184 -15.87 -9.07 -24.67
CA GLN A 184 -14.79 -8.63 -23.79
C GLN A 184 -13.41 -8.96 -24.36
N SER A 185 -13.20 -10.17 -24.85
CA SER A 185 -11.92 -10.58 -25.46
C SER A 185 -11.61 -9.81 -26.74
N THR A 186 -12.63 -9.50 -27.56
CA THR A 186 -12.47 -8.66 -28.77
C THR A 186 -12.06 -7.25 -28.42
N ALA A 187 -12.70 -6.64 -27.42
CA ALA A 187 -12.35 -5.30 -26.96
C ALA A 187 -10.91 -5.23 -26.41
N VAL A 188 -10.47 -6.26 -25.68
CA VAL A 188 -9.08 -6.39 -25.19
C VAL A 188 -8.10 -6.51 -26.37
N ARG A 189 -8.37 -7.38 -27.35
CA ARG A 189 -7.54 -7.52 -28.56
C ARG A 189 -7.44 -6.21 -29.34
N ALA A 190 -8.54 -5.47 -29.47
CA ALA A 190 -8.56 -4.17 -30.12
C ALA A 190 -7.70 -3.13 -29.37
N ALA A 191 -7.83 -3.07 -28.03
CA ALA A 191 -7.04 -2.16 -27.20
C ALA A 191 -5.54 -2.48 -27.25
N LEU A 192 -5.17 -3.78 -27.25
CA LEU A 192 -3.79 -4.23 -27.41
C LEU A 192 -3.24 -3.85 -28.80
N THR A 193 -4.03 -4.07 -29.84
CA THR A 193 -3.64 -3.73 -31.22
C THR A 193 -3.41 -2.22 -31.38
N ALA A 194 -4.25 -1.39 -30.75
CA ALA A 194 -4.08 0.05 -30.75
C ALA A 194 -2.79 0.48 -30.03
N MET A 195 -2.43 -0.19 -28.93
CA MET A 195 -1.18 0.08 -28.21
C MET A 195 0.07 -0.25 -29.04
N LEU A 196 0.01 -1.30 -29.87
CA LEU A 196 1.16 -1.74 -30.69
C LEU A 196 1.45 -0.83 -31.89
N GLY A 197 0.47 -0.02 -32.32
CA GLY A 197 0.65 0.91 -33.44
C GLY A 197 0.81 0.20 -34.79
N GLU A 198 1.78 0.63 -35.58
CA GLU A 198 2.01 0.13 -36.95
C GLU A 198 2.72 -1.23 -36.99
N ASP A 199 3.62 -1.51 -36.05
CA ASP A 199 4.35 -2.79 -35.96
C ASP A 199 3.51 -3.84 -35.22
N LYS A 200 2.61 -4.50 -35.95
CA LYS A 200 1.71 -5.53 -35.44
C LYS A 200 2.34 -6.91 -35.57
N SER A 201 3.01 -7.37 -34.53
CA SER A 201 3.68 -8.68 -34.49
C SER A 201 3.71 -9.27 -33.07
N PHE A 202 3.96 -10.58 -32.96
CA PHE A 202 4.18 -11.19 -31.64
C PHE A 202 5.48 -10.67 -31.01
N THR A 203 6.45 -10.32 -31.84
CA THR A 203 7.71 -9.69 -31.42
C THR A 203 7.47 -8.34 -30.76
N SER A 204 6.63 -7.46 -31.34
CA SER A 204 6.30 -6.17 -30.75
C SER A 204 5.43 -6.31 -29.49
N PHE A 205 4.50 -7.28 -29.47
CA PHE A 205 3.74 -7.64 -28.26
C PHE A 205 4.64 -7.97 -27.07
N ASN A 206 5.65 -8.81 -27.30
CA ASN A 206 6.57 -9.25 -26.25
C ASN A 206 7.46 -8.13 -25.67
N ARG A 207 7.42 -6.92 -26.24
CA ARG A 207 8.11 -5.73 -25.70
C ARG A 207 7.24 -4.92 -24.75
N ILE A 208 5.94 -5.22 -24.65
CA ILE A 208 5.05 -4.53 -23.71
C ILE A 208 5.44 -4.92 -22.28
N PRO A 209 5.76 -3.95 -21.40
CA PRO A 209 6.01 -4.23 -19.99
C PRO A 209 4.79 -4.88 -19.33
N GLN A 210 5.03 -5.89 -18.49
CA GLN A 210 3.94 -6.65 -17.83
C GLN A 210 2.95 -5.76 -17.10
N GLN A 211 3.41 -4.73 -16.38
CA GLN A 211 2.52 -3.80 -15.67
C GLN A 211 1.59 -3.05 -16.63
N LYS A 212 2.11 -2.55 -17.76
CA LYS A 212 1.28 -1.86 -18.77
C LYS A 212 0.25 -2.79 -19.39
N PHE A 213 0.61 -4.07 -19.59
CA PHE A 213 -0.31 -5.09 -20.07
C PHE A 213 -1.46 -5.31 -19.06
N ILE A 214 -1.13 -5.47 -17.78
CA ILE A 214 -2.12 -5.60 -16.69
C ILE A 214 -3.02 -4.36 -16.62
N ASP A 215 -2.44 -3.16 -16.60
CA ASP A 215 -3.19 -1.89 -16.52
C ASP A 215 -4.18 -1.75 -17.69
N LEU A 216 -3.77 -2.17 -18.90
CA LEU A 216 -4.65 -2.16 -20.08
C LEU A 216 -5.82 -3.14 -19.93
N LEU A 217 -5.54 -4.36 -19.44
CA LEU A 217 -6.56 -5.37 -19.18
C LEU A 217 -7.57 -4.86 -18.15
N GLU A 218 -7.11 -4.25 -17.06
CA GLU A 218 -7.97 -3.65 -16.04
C GLU A 218 -8.82 -2.52 -16.62
N ALA A 219 -8.20 -1.54 -17.28
CA ALA A 219 -8.90 -0.38 -17.83
C ALA A 219 -9.96 -0.77 -18.88
N THR A 220 -9.65 -1.76 -19.72
CA THR A 220 -10.59 -2.26 -20.73
C THR A 220 -11.72 -3.06 -20.08
N SER A 221 -11.39 -3.90 -19.10
CA SER A 221 -12.38 -4.72 -18.39
C SER A 221 -13.36 -3.86 -17.58
N VAL A 222 -12.91 -2.79 -16.92
CA VAL A 222 -13.79 -1.86 -16.19
C VAL A 222 -14.81 -1.19 -17.12
N LYS A 223 -14.37 -0.77 -18.32
CA LYS A 223 -15.27 -0.18 -19.33
C LYS A 223 -16.29 -1.19 -19.82
N ASN A 224 -15.86 -2.41 -20.14
CA ASN A 224 -16.76 -3.46 -20.61
C ASN A 224 -17.75 -3.90 -19.53
N LEU A 225 -17.29 -4.02 -18.28
CA LEU A 225 -18.13 -4.38 -17.13
C LEU A 225 -19.27 -3.38 -16.95
N ALA A 226 -19.03 -2.08 -17.13
CA ALA A 226 -20.08 -1.09 -17.05
C ALA A 226 -21.17 -1.34 -18.11
N LEU A 227 -20.79 -1.62 -19.36
CA LEU A 227 -21.74 -1.93 -20.43
C LEU A 227 -22.47 -3.26 -20.20
N ALA A 228 -21.76 -4.29 -19.78
CA ALA A 228 -22.33 -5.60 -19.46
C ALA A 228 -23.35 -5.49 -18.32
N HIS A 229 -23.02 -4.70 -17.30
CA HIS A 229 -23.89 -4.43 -16.16
C HIS A 229 -25.14 -3.66 -16.56
N ASP A 230 -25.02 -2.61 -17.37
CA ASP A 230 -26.18 -1.85 -17.87
C ASP A 230 -27.11 -2.73 -18.71
N SER A 231 -26.57 -3.57 -19.60
CA SER A 231 -27.35 -4.57 -20.36
C SER A 231 -28.02 -5.59 -19.44
N TYR A 232 -27.32 -6.08 -18.42
CA TYR A 232 -27.86 -7.06 -17.47
C TYR A 232 -29.03 -6.49 -16.66
N VAL A 233 -28.92 -5.25 -16.20
CA VAL A 233 -29.99 -4.53 -15.48
C VAL A 233 -31.19 -4.29 -16.39
N ALA A 234 -30.96 -3.88 -17.64
CA ALA A 234 -32.04 -3.68 -18.62
C ALA A 234 -32.80 -4.99 -18.91
N ALA A 235 -32.09 -6.12 -18.98
CA ALA A 235 -32.69 -7.44 -19.19
C ALA A 235 -33.43 -7.98 -17.95
N HIS A 236 -33.13 -7.47 -16.75
CA HIS A 236 -33.75 -7.90 -15.49
C HIS A 236 -34.29 -6.72 -14.68
N PRO A 237 -35.36 -6.03 -15.13
CA PRO A 237 -35.88 -4.82 -14.48
C PRO A 237 -36.32 -5.02 -13.03
N HIS A 238 -36.72 -6.24 -12.68
CA HIS A 238 -37.15 -6.60 -11.33
C HIS A 238 -35.99 -6.87 -10.36
N ARG A 239 -34.74 -6.94 -10.84
CA ARG A 239 -33.55 -7.12 -9.99
C ARG A 239 -32.94 -5.78 -9.66
N ALA A 240 -32.52 -5.62 -8.40
CA ALA A 240 -31.81 -4.43 -7.98
C ALA A 240 -30.47 -4.29 -8.72
N ARG A 241 -30.09 -3.04 -8.99
CA ARG A 241 -28.80 -2.68 -9.56
C ARG A 241 -27.67 -3.19 -8.64
N ILE A 242 -26.72 -3.94 -9.20
CA ILE A 242 -25.61 -4.58 -8.46
C ILE A 242 -24.42 -3.64 -8.27
N LEU A 243 -23.91 -3.04 -9.36
CA LEU A 243 -22.79 -2.12 -9.36
C LEU A 243 -23.28 -0.68 -9.49
N ARG A 244 -22.46 0.29 -9.07
CA ARG A 244 -22.75 1.73 -9.21
C ARG A 244 -24.08 2.12 -8.54
N VAL A 245 -24.34 1.58 -7.37
CA VAL A 245 -25.45 2.01 -6.51
C VAL A 245 -24.96 3.18 -5.68
N SER A 246 -25.72 4.28 -5.63
CA SER A 246 -25.34 5.43 -4.81
C SER A 246 -25.23 5.00 -3.35
N ILE A 247 -24.18 5.44 -2.65
CA ILE A 247 -24.02 5.11 -1.23
C ILE A 247 -25.15 5.71 -0.39
N VAL A 248 -25.66 6.88 -0.80
CA VAL A 248 -26.81 7.53 -0.13
C VAL A 248 -28.10 6.76 -0.39
N GLU A 249 -28.31 6.27 -1.61
CA GLU A 249 -29.43 5.38 -1.93
C GLU A 249 -29.38 4.10 -1.10
N HIS A 250 -28.20 3.48 -0.96
CA HIS A 250 -28.02 2.27 -0.18
C HIS A 250 -28.35 2.48 1.30
N LEU A 251 -27.76 3.52 1.90
CA LEU A 251 -28.03 3.89 3.30
C LEU A 251 -29.50 4.28 3.50
N CYS A 252 -30.13 4.93 2.51
CA CYS A 252 -31.56 5.24 2.57
C CYS A 252 -32.40 3.96 2.65
N ARG A 253 -32.15 2.98 1.78
CA ARG A 253 -32.88 1.70 1.80
C ARG A 253 -32.73 0.95 3.13
N GLU A 254 -31.57 1.02 3.75
CA GLU A 254 -31.28 0.30 4.99
C GLU A 254 -31.83 1.03 6.24
N TYR A 255 -31.72 2.36 6.27
CA TYR A 255 -31.92 3.16 7.48
C TYR A 255 -33.09 4.16 7.44
N ALA A 256 -33.74 4.39 6.30
CA ALA A 256 -34.82 5.39 6.20
C ALA A 256 -35.96 5.16 7.21
N ALA A 257 -36.31 3.89 7.47
CA ALA A 257 -37.33 3.53 8.45
C ALA A 257 -36.80 3.34 9.89
N LYS A 258 -35.49 3.56 10.12
CA LYS A 258 -34.79 3.23 11.38
C LYS A 258 -33.83 4.36 11.80
N PRO A 259 -34.34 5.53 12.23
CA PRO A 259 -33.51 6.70 12.53
C PRO A 259 -32.54 6.47 13.70
N GLU A 260 -32.93 5.71 14.72
CA GLU A 260 -32.02 5.40 15.84
C GLU A 260 -30.86 4.49 15.40
N ALA A 261 -31.14 3.52 14.50
CA ALA A 261 -30.08 2.68 13.94
C ALA A 261 -29.11 3.50 13.07
N LEU A 262 -29.61 4.50 12.34
CA LEU A 262 -28.78 5.44 11.57
C LEU A 262 -27.84 6.23 12.50
N ARG A 263 -28.36 6.73 13.62
CA ARG A 263 -27.57 7.49 14.59
C ARG A 263 -26.47 6.63 15.20
N THR A 264 -26.79 5.41 15.61
CA THR A 264 -25.79 4.44 16.12
C THR A 264 -24.74 4.14 15.06
N TYR A 265 -25.15 3.90 13.82
CA TYR A 265 -24.25 3.69 12.69
C TYR A 265 -23.28 4.88 12.52
N VAL A 266 -23.81 6.10 12.39
CA VAL A 266 -23.01 7.31 12.20
C VAL A 266 -22.06 7.54 13.37
N SER A 267 -22.53 7.37 14.61
CA SER A 267 -21.69 7.49 15.80
C SER A 267 -20.53 6.48 15.79
N ASN A 268 -20.76 5.26 15.34
CA ASN A 268 -19.73 4.23 15.22
C ASN A 268 -18.73 4.52 14.09
N VAL A 269 -19.17 5.14 12.99
CA VAL A 269 -18.26 5.57 11.92
C VAL A 269 -17.39 6.73 12.42
N VAL A 270 -18.01 7.75 13.02
CA VAL A 270 -17.31 8.97 13.49
C VAL A 270 -16.32 8.66 14.61
N SER A 271 -16.67 7.78 15.56
CA SER A 271 -15.77 7.43 16.67
C SER A 271 -14.48 6.76 16.23
N ARG A 272 -14.43 6.24 15.00
CA ARG A 272 -13.26 5.59 14.42
C ARG A 272 -12.48 6.49 13.48
N VAL A 273 -12.96 7.71 13.23
CA VAL A 273 -12.19 8.71 12.51
C VAL A 273 -11.11 9.24 13.44
N GLY A 274 -9.95 8.59 13.39
CA GLY A 274 -8.77 8.94 14.17
C GLY A 274 -7.78 9.82 13.41
N ASN A 275 -6.74 10.26 14.11
CA ASN A 275 -5.56 10.87 13.50
C ASN A 275 -4.53 9.79 13.19
N CYS A 276 -3.74 9.97 12.12
CA CYS A 276 -2.62 9.06 11.82
C CYS A 276 -1.48 9.18 12.85
N LEU A 277 -1.37 10.32 13.53
CA LEU A 277 -0.40 10.57 14.59
C LEU A 277 -0.98 10.18 15.96
N CYS A 278 -0.17 9.53 16.77
CA CYS A 278 -0.49 9.18 18.14
C CYS A 278 -0.04 10.31 19.09
N PHE A 279 -0.84 10.57 20.12
CA PHE A 279 -0.52 11.59 21.12
C PHE A 279 -0.08 10.94 22.44
N ASN A 280 0.88 11.59 23.11
CA ASN A 280 1.31 11.23 24.45
C ASN A 280 0.38 11.89 25.47
N ASP A 281 -0.57 11.11 26.00
CA ASP A 281 -1.56 11.59 26.96
C ASP A 281 -0.93 12.24 28.20
N ALA A 282 0.23 11.75 28.66
CA ALA A 282 0.91 12.32 29.84
C ALA A 282 1.39 13.76 29.61
N GLU A 283 1.85 14.09 28.40
CA GLU A 283 2.25 15.45 28.02
C GLU A 283 1.03 16.33 27.70
N VAL A 284 -0.01 15.74 27.10
CA VAL A 284 -1.26 16.44 26.80
C VAL A 284 -1.97 16.86 28.08
N SER A 285 -2.01 15.99 29.09
CA SER A 285 -2.63 16.24 30.40
C SER A 285 -1.74 17.00 31.36
N ARG A 286 -0.51 17.37 30.97
CA ARG A 286 0.44 18.03 31.86
C ARG A 286 -0.01 19.44 32.22
N GLU A 287 0.10 19.79 33.50
CA GLU A 287 -0.27 21.09 34.07
C GLU A 287 0.86 21.63 34.96
N GLY A 288 1.04 22.95 35.03
CA GLY A 288 2.14 23.59 35.78
C GLY A 288 2.91 24.64 34.97
N THR A 289 3.98 25.18 35.56
CA THR A 289 4.81 26.18 34.88
C THR A 289 5.50 25.56 33.66
N GLY A 290 5.39 26.23 32.50
CA GLY A 290 5.91 25.70 31.22
C GLY A 290 4.99 24.68 30.52
N ALA A 291 3.90 24.24 31.15
CA ALA A 291 2.86 23.46 30.49
C ALA A 291 2.06 24.32 29.48
N PHE A 292 1.36 23.67 28.54
CA PHE A 292 0.60 24.40 27.53
C PHE A 292 -0.66 24.98 28.15
N SER A 293 -0.78 26.31 28.20
CA SER A 293 -1.98 27.00 28.63
C SER A 293 -2.84 27.40 27.42
N GLY A 294 -3.98 26.73 27.25
CA GLY A 294 -4.93 27.04 26.17
C GLY A 294 -5.63 25.81 25.60
N ARG A 295 -6.24 25.99 24.43
CA ARG A 295 -6.92 24.90 23.71
C ARG A 295 -5.88 23.92 23.17
N ARG A 296 -5.76 22.75 23.82
CA ARG A 296 -4.76 21.70 23.51
C ARG A 296 -4.82 21.19 22.07
N PHE A 297 -6.04 21.10 21.51
CA PHE A 297 -6.29 20.64 20.15
C PHE A 297 -7.34 21.49 19.46
N VAL A 298 -7.10 21.84 18.20
CA VAL A 298 -8.13 22.31 17.28
C VAL A 298 -8.42 21.18 16.30
N SER A 299 -9.59 20.57 16.47
CA SER A 299 -10.06 19.46 15.64
C SER A 299 -11.12 19.94 14.67
N TYR A 300 -10.95 19.54 13.41
CA TYR A 300 -11.81 19.82 12.28
C TYR A 300 -12.26 18.52 11.65
N LEU A 301 -13.56 18.36 11.43
CA LEU A 301 -14.10 17.25 10.65
C LEU A 301 -14.79 17.80 9.41
N SER A 302 -14.27 17.43 8.24
CA SER A 302 -14.93 17.65 6.96
C SER A 302 -15.67 16.37 6.56
N VAL A 303 -16.97 16.51 6.34
CA VAL A 303 -17.82 15.41 5.87
C VAL A 303 -18.13 15.67 4.40
N VAL A 304 -17.53 14.87 3.52
CA VAL A 304 -17.74 14.96 2.08
C VAL A 304 -18.86 14.01 1.68
N LEU A 305 -20.06 14.56 1.47
CA LEU A 305 -21.23 13.80 1.05
C LEU A 305 -21.44 13.90 -0.47
N PRO A 306 -21.76 12.79 -1.15
CA PRO A 306 -22.09 12.83 -2.56
C PRO A 306 -23.39 13.59 -2.81
N GLU A 307 -23.52 14.13 -4.03
CA GLU A 307 -24.78 14.64 -4.54
C GLU A 307 -25.76 13.47 -4.77
N ALA A 308 -27.00 13.63 -4.31
CA ALA A 308 -28.06 12.64 -4.45
C ALA A 308 -29.41 13.35 -4.60
N PRO A 309 -29.73 13.88 -5.80
CA PRO A 309 -30.95 14.66 -6.02
C PRO A 309 -32.23 13.87 -5.69
N ASP A 310 -32.27 12.60 -6.08
CA ASP A 310 -33.42 11.71 -5.87
C ASP A 310 -33.63 11.32 -4.39
N PHE A 311 -32.62 11.55 -3.54
CA PHE A 311 -32.62 11.22 -2.10
C PHE A 311 -32.27 12.44 -1.24
N ALA A 312 -32.65 13.64 -1.68
CA ALA A 312 -32.26 14.90 -1.04
C ALA A 312 -32.66 14.98 0.45
N GLU A 313 -33.86 14.52 0.79
CA GLU A 313 -34.36 14.51 2.19
C GLU A 313 -33.50 13.60 3.08
N PHE A 314 -33.25 12.36 2.64
CA PHE A 314 -32.42 11.42 3.40
C PHE A 314 -30.97 11.90 3.47
N ARG A 315 -30.43 12.52 2.41
CA ARG A 315 -29.11 13.14 2.43
C ARG A 315 -29.01 14.23 3.50
N GLN A 316 -30.05 15.05 3.66
CA GLN A 316 -30.10 16.09 4.69
C GLN A 316 -30.19 15.49 6.10
N LEU A 317 -30.95 14.41 6.27
CA LEU A 317 -30.98 13.65 7.53
C LEU A 317 -29.60 13.07 7.87
N LEU A 318 -28.97 12.38 6.93
CA LEU A 318 -27.65 11.78 7.08
C LEU A 318 -26.61 12.86 7.45
N ARG A 319 -26.66 14.01 6.78
CA ARG A 319 -25.85 15.18 7.13
C ARG A 319 -26.07 15.60 8.58
N LYS A 320 -27.31 15.75 9.02
CA LYS A 320 -27.64 16.17 10.39
C LYS A 320 -27.06 15.19 11.40
N GLU A 321 -27.19 13.88 11.16
CA GLU A 321 -26.68 12.84 12.05
C GLU A 321 -25.13 12.87 12.13
N PHE A 322 -24.42 13.04 11.01
CA PHE A 322 -22.95 13.19 11.01
C PHE A 322 -22.52 14.43 11.79
N TYR A 323 -23.26 15.53 11.65
CA TYR A 323 -22.99 16.75 12.39
C TYR A 323 -23.31 16.60 13.88
N SER A 324 -24.35 15.88 14.29
CA SER A 324 -24.63 15.65 15.71
C SER A 324 -23.63 14.72 16.38
N ALA A 325 -23.00 13.80 15.63
CA ALA A 325 -22.10 12.80 16.18
C ALA A 325 -20.69 13.31 16.54
N THR A 326 -20.31 14.54 16.16
CA THR A 326 -18.94 15.06 16.38
C THR A 326 -18.92 16.35 17.21
N SER A 327 -18.00 16.44 18.16
CA SER A 327 -17.60 17.67 18.86
C SER A 327 -16.44 18.35 18.12
N GLY A 328 -16.68 19.47 17.43
CA GLY A 328 -15.64 20.17 16.67
C GLY A 328 -16.19 21.17 15.65
N THR A 329 -15.29 21.92 15.00
CA THR A 329 -15.63 22.77 13.86
C THR A 329 -15.88 21.89 12.63
N LYS A 330 -16.91 22.20 11.84
CA LYS A 330 -17.43 21.32 10.80
C LYS A 330 -17.50 22.05 9.47
N ASP A 331 -17.05 21.37 8.41
CA ASP A 331 -17.30 21.79 7.04
C ASP A 331 -18.33 20.93 6.34
N GLU A 332 -19.00 21.53 5.37
CA GLU A 332 -19.76 20.78 4.37
C GLU A 332 -19.04 20.87 3.03
N VAL A 333 -18.67 19.70 2.51
CA VAL A 333 -18.22 19.60 1.12
C VAL A 333 -19.18 18.68 0.38
N THR A 334 -19.82 19.18 -0.67
CA THR A 334 -20.63 18.36 -1.55
C THR A 334 -19.78 17.86 -2.71
N SER A 335 -19.71 16.55 -2.89
CA SER A 335 -18.99 15.92 -4.00
C SER A 335 -19.91 15.72 -5.20
N LYS A 336 -19.58 16.37 -6.32
CA LYS A 336 -20.28 16.23 -7.62
C LYS A 336 -19.83 15.01 -8.43
N GLY A 337 -18.63 14.47 -8.13
CA GLY A 337 -17.99 13.47 -8.98
C GLY A 337 -17.91 12.06 -8.39
N ARG A 338 -18.33 11.85 -7.13
CA ARG A 338 -18.11 10.59 -6.41
C ARG A 338 -19.38 10.06 -5.72
N PRO A 339 -20.39 9.60 -6.48
CA PRO A 339 -21.69 9.20 -5.92
C PRO A 339 -21.67 7.92 -5.06
N TYR A 340 -20.56 7.18 -5.05
CA TYR A 340 -20.46 5.84 -4.45
C TYR A 340 -19.65 5.81 -3.14
N GLU A 341 -19.18 6.95 -2.65
CA GLU A 341 -18.40 7.04 -1.41
C GLU A 341 -18.77 8.27 -0.58
N ILE A 342 -18.60 8.15 0.74
CA ILE A 342 -18.63 9.26 1.70
C ILE A 342 -17.22 9.34 2.27
N THR A 343 -16.62 10.52 2.24
CA THR A 343 -15.26 10.72 2.78
C THR A 343 -15.34 11.54 4.05
N LEU A 344 -14.71 11.04 5.12
CA LEU A 344 -14.54 11.77 6.37
C LEU A 344 -13.07 12.17 6.48
N VAL A 345 -12.81 13.46 6.61
CA VAL A 345 -11.46 13.99 6.79
C VAL A 345 -11.39 14.66 8.15
N HIS A 346 -10.65 14.05 9.07
CA HIS A 346 -10.36 14.63 10.37
C HIS A 346 -8.97 15.23 10.37
N VAL A 347 -8.90 16.51 10.75
CA VAL A 347 -7.65 17.26 10.88
C VAL A 347 -7.57 17.78 12.29
N THR A 348 -6.53 17.37 13.01
CA THR A 348 -6.18 17.97 14.29
C THR A 348 -4.96 18.85 14.09
N ASN A 349 -4.98 20.09 14.58
CA ASN A 349 -3.87 21.03 14.47
C ASN A 349 -3.72 21.89 15.74
N LEU A 350 -2.73 22.78 15.71
CA LEU A 350 -2.38 23.72 16.79
C LEU A 350 -2.01 23.04 18.12
N PHE A 351 -1.38 21.86 18.04
CA PHE A 351 -0.78 21.18 19.19
C PHE A 351 0.75 21.34 19.19
N PRO A 352 1.40 21.45 20.38
CA PRO A 352 2.85 21.40 20.50
C PRO A 352 3.45 20.07 20.03
N VAL A 353 4.65 20.10 19.45
CA VAL A 353 5.36 18.88 18.99
C VAL A 353 5.58 17.88 20.11
N ARG A 354 5.77 18.32 21.36
CA ARG A 354 5.91 17.43 22.54
C ARG A 354 4.70 16.54 22.81
N PHE A 355 3.52 16.86 22.27
CA PHE A 355 2.34 16.00 22.40
C PHE A 355 2.41 14.79 21.47
N VAL A 356 3.25 14.79 20.43
CA VAL A 356 3.38 13.67 19.50
C VAL A 356 4.18 12.56 20.18
N GLN A 357 3.62 11.34 20.22
CA GLN A 357 4.23 10.21 20.93
C GLN A 357 5.61 9.85 20.37
N GLU A 358 5.75 9.86 19.05
CA GLU A 358 6.98 9.53 18.34
C GLU A 358 8.09 10.58 18.56
N ALA A 359 7.75 11.80 18.99
CA ALA A 359 8.75 12.83 19.27
C ALA A 359 9.68 12.44 20.44
N ALA A 360 9.22 11.60 21.38
CA ALA A 360 10.03 11.12 22.48
C ALA A 360 11.13 10.16 21.99
N PHE A 361 10.76 9.23 21.10
CA PHE A 361 11.70 8.32 20.44
C PHE A 361 12.73 9.09 19.59
N LEU A 362 12.27 10.05 18.78
CA LEU A 362 13.18 10.86 17.95
C LEU A 362 14.16 11.66 18.80
N ARG A 363 13.69 12.22 19.93
CA ARG A 363 14.55 12.90 20.91
C ARG A 363 15.60 11.95 21.47
N GLU A 364 15.22 10.75 21.91
CA GLU A 364 16.17 9.79 22.48
C GLU A 364 17.26 9.40 21.46
N GLN A 365 16.86 9.09 20.23
CA GLN A 365 17.80 8.78 19.15
C GLN A 365 18.74 9.95 18.84
N TYR A 366 18.23 11.19 18.90
CA TYR A 366 19.02 12.40 18.71
C TYR A 366 20.01 12.63 19.87
N GLU A 367 19.55 12.49 21.12
CA GLU A 367 20.41 12.60 22.30
C GLU A 367 21.50 11.52 22.33
N GLN A 368 21.21 10.29 21.89
CA GLN A 368 22.21 9.22 21.79
C GLN A 368 23.33 9.58 20.80
N ARG A 369 23.00 10.21 19.68
CA ARG A 369 24.00 10.66 18.70
C ARG A 369 24.85 11.81 19.24
N ILE A 370 24.23 12.78 19.92
CA ILE A 370 24.96 13.88 20.55
C ILE A 370 25.87 13.40 21.69
N ARG A 371 25.41 12.42 22.50
CA ARG A 371 26.17 11.87 23.63
C ARG A 371 27.27 10.89 23.22
N SER A 372 27.30 10.46 21.95
CA SER A 372 28.42 9.68 21.44
C SER A 372 29.72 10.49 21.62
N ASN A 373 30.81 9.84 22.02
CA ASN A 373 32.07 10.50 22.43
C ASN A 373 32.76 11.36 21.34
N ASP A 374 32.16 11.51 20.16
CA ASP A 374 32.69 12.31 19.08
C ASP A 374 32.12 13.74 19.09
N SER A 375 32.82 14.62 19.79
CA SER A 375 32.48 16.06 19.89
C SER A 375 32.33 16.77 18.53
N VAL A 376 32.84 16.19 17.45
CA VAL A 376 32.71 16.71 16.08
C VAL A 376 31.34 16.37 15.50
N GLN A 377 30.83 15.15 15.73
CA GLN A 377 29.51 14.73 15.29
C GLN A 377 28.40 15.51 16.00
N ALA A 378 28.53 15.73 17.32
CA ALA A 378 27.59 16.56 18.07
C ALA A 378 27.50 17.99 17.52
N LYS A 379 28.63 18.61 17.16
CA LYS A 379 28.68 19.96 16.55
C LYS A 379 28.08 19.98 15.14
N LEU A 380 28.29 18.91 14.36
CA LEU A 380 27.70 18.75 13.03
C LEU A 380 26.18 18.62 13.11
N GLU A 381 25.65 17.86 14.07
CA GLU A 381 24.21 17.57 14.19
C GLU A 381 23.42 18.68 14.90
N LEU A 382 24.03 19.43 15.82
CA LEU A 382 23.39 20.56 16.51
C LEU A 382 23.34 21.82 15.65
N HIS A 383 24.22 21.94 14.64
CA HIS A 383 24.36 23.12 13.79
C HIS A 383 24.53 24.44 14.59
N LEU A 384 25.10 24.35 15.79
CA LEU A 384 25.27 25.45 16.73
C LEU A 384 26.70 25.44 17.29
N GLU A 385 27.16 26.61 17.73
CA GLU A 385 28.41 26.75 18.48
C GLU A 385 28.18 26.32 19.93
N GLY A 386 28.29 25.02 20.23
CA GLY A 386 28.14 24.48 21.59
C GLY A 386 27.79 22.99 21.65
N ASP A 387 27.52 22.50 22.85
CA ASP A 387 27.08 21.12 23.14
C ASP A 387 25.53 21.00 23.29
N GLY A 388 24.82 22.10 23.04
CA GLY A 388 23.35 22.16 23.11
C GLY A 388 22.77 22.27 24.52
N SER A 389 23.61 22.27 25.58
CA SER A 389 23.15 22.33 26.99
C SER A 389 22.39 23.60 27.35
N ALA A 390 22.60 24.69 26.59
CA ALA A 390 21.93 25.97 26.79
C ALA A 390 20.56 26.08 26.08
N LEU A 391 20.15 25.08 25.29
CA LEU A 391 18.87 25.11 24.57
C LEU A 391 17.70 24.77 25.51
N PRO A 392 16.54 25.41 25.32
CA PRO A 392 15.35 25.07 26.09
C PRO A 392 14.89 23.65 25.77
N SER A 393 14.55 22.89 26.81
CA SER A 393 13.98 21.54 26.65
C SER A 393 12.62 21.60 25.94
N LEU A 394 12.39 20.66 25.02
CA LEU A 394 11.10 20.48 24.36
C LEU A 394 10.02 19.99 25.34
N TYR A 395 10.43 19.21 26.34
CA TYR A 395 9.57 18.64 27.37
C TYR A 395 9.67 19.45 28.65
N VAL A 396 8.57 19.51 29.39
CA VAL A 396 8.56 20.11 30.71
C VAL A 396 9.38 19.22 31.66
N PRO A 397 10.29 19.77 32.48
CA PRO A 397 11.07 18.97 33.42
C PRO A 397 10.18 18.20 34.39
N ASP A 398 10.55 16.96 34.67
CA ASP A 398 9.94 16.21 35.76
C ASP A 398 10.42 16.76 37.10
N VAL A 399 9.53 16.76 38.09
CA VAL A 399 9.90 17.14 39.45
C VAL A 399 10.71 15.99 40.05
N GLU A 400 11.98 16.22 40.37
CA GLU A 400 12.77 15.20 41.05
C GLU A 400 12.20 14.97 42.47
N PRO A 401 11.86 13.71 42.84
CA PRO A 401 11.22 13.42 44.13
C PRO A 401 11.99 13.95 45.34
N LYS A 402 13.34 13.97 45.26
CA LYS A 402 14.22 14.52 46.29
C LYS A 402 14.06 16.03 46.47
N ASP A 403 13.83 16.76 45.37
CA ASP A 403 13.72 18.22 45.38
C ASP A 403 12.35 18.61 45.93
N PHE A 404 11.30 17.93 45.48
CA PHE A 404 9.95 18.10 46.03
C PHE A 404 9.94 17.88 47.54
N LEU A 405 10.51 16.76 47.98
CA LEU A 405 10.55 16.40 49.38
C LEU A 405 11.41 17.37 50.21
N ALA A 406 12.52 17.86 49.64
CA ALA A 406 13.35 18.88 50.28
C ALA A 406 12.56 20.16 50.56
N TYR A 407 11.83 20.68 49.55
CA TYR A 407 10.97 21.85 49.74
C TYR A 407 9.81 21.56 50.70
N LEU A 408 9.22 20.37 50.66
CA LEU A 408 8.14 19.99 51.58
C LEU A 408 8.60 19.99 53.05
N MET A 409 9.78 19.42 53.34
CA MET A 409 10.37 19.38 54.68
C MET A 409 10.78 20.78 55.18
N ILE A 410 11.35 21.61 54.31
CA ILE A 410 11.64 23.01 54.61
C ILE A 410 10.34 23.76 54.91
N GLY A 411 9.30 23.56 54.09
CA GLY A 411 7.99 24.18 54.28
C GLY A 411 7.33 23.80 55.61
N ARG A 412 7.49 22.54 56.04
CA ARG A 412 7.02 22.07 57.36
C ARG A 412 7.81 22.71 58.50
N ALA A 413 9.14 22.81 58.38
CA ALA A 413 9.99 23.48 59.35
C ALA A 413 9.71 25.00 59.47
N MET A 414 9.21 25.62 58.40
CA MET A 414 8.81 27.04 58.33
C MET A 414 7.33 27.27 58.73
N GLU A 415 6.61 26.21 59.10
CA GLU A 415 5.18 26.22 59.43
C GLU A 415 4.30 26.79 58.29
N VAL A 416 4.76 26.72 57.04
CA VAL A 416 3.94 27.03 55.86
C VAL A 416 3.29 25.77 55.29
N VAL A 417 3.78 24.60 55.66
CA VAL A 417 3.10 23.32 55.45
C VAL A 417 2.57 22.84 56.81
N GLN A 418 1.26 22.73 56.94
CA GLN A 418 0.60 22.38 58.21
C GLN A 418 -0.42 21.26 58.01
N THR A 419 -0.56 20.39 59.01
CA THR A 419 -1.67 19.42 59.07
C THR A 419 -2.92 20.13 59.56
N LEU A 420 -3.92 20.28 58.70
CA LEU A 420 -5.23 20.85 59.04
C LEU A 420 -6.31 19.79 58.88
N GLU A 421 -7.37 19.90 59.68
CA GLU A 421 -8.55 19.04 59.56
C GLU A 421 -9.55 19.70 58.61
N ASP A 422 -9.97 18.96 57.58
CA ASP A 422 -10.97 19.43 56.63
C ASP A 422 -12.33 19.55 57.35
N PRO A 423 -12.96 20.75 57.41
CA PRO A 423 -14.23 20.97 58.10
C PRO A 423 -15.39 20.13 57.56
N SER A 424 -15.30 19.66 56.31
CA SER A 424 -16.36 18.92 55.63
C SER A 424 -16.22 17.41 55.71
N THR A 425 -15.00 16.90 55.86
CA THR A 425 -14.70 15.45 55.84
C THR A 425 -14.11 14.93 57.15
N GLY A 426 -13.61 15.80 58.04
CA GLY A 426 -12.96 15.42 59.30
C GLY A 426 -11.58 14.76 59.11
N VAL A 427 -11.05 14.74 57.89
CA VAL A 427 -9.77 14.10 57.55
C VAL A 427 -8.64 15.11 57.76
N LYS A 428 -7.57 14.67 58.43
CA LYS A 428 -6.34 15.45 58.60
C LYS A 428 -5.49 15.36 57.33
N THR A 429 -5.24 16.50 56.71
CA THR A 429 -4.49 16.63 55.45
C THR A 429 -3.39 17.68 55.62
N LEU A 430 -2.23 17.46 55.00
CA LEU A 430 -1.20 18.47 54.84
C LEU A 430 -1.65 19.52 53.83
N TYR A 431 -1.54 20.78 54.23
CA TYR A 431 -1.84 21.92 53.38
C TYR A 431 -0.65 22.85 53.29
N LEU A 432 -0.42 23.40 52.10
CA LEU A 432 0.40 24.59 51.92
C LEU A 432 -0.45 25.83 52.24
N VAL A 433 -0.11 26.49 53.34
CA VAL A 433 -0.78 27.68 53.86
C VAL A 433 -0.02 28.92 53.39
N ASN A 434 -0.69 29.79 52.63
CA ASN A 434 -0.12 31.07 52.21
C ASN A 434 -0.08 32.05 53.39
N LYS A 435 1.11 32.45 53.84
CA LYS A 435 1.30 33.48 54.89
C LYS A 435 1.20 34.93 54.37
N ASN A 436 0.75 35.15 53.13
CA ASN A 436 0.62 36.50 52.54
C ASN A 436 -0.67 37.22 53.00
N ASP A 437 -0.62 38.56 53.09
CA ASP A 437 -1.67 39.49 53.58
C ASP A 437 -3.09 39.38 52.94
N LYS A 438 -3.31 38.49 51.96
CA LYS A 438 -4.60 38.31 51.27
C LYS A 438 -5.18 36.89 51.31
N GLY A 439 -4.64 35.98 52.13
CA GLY A 439 -5.32 34.73 52.53
C GLY A 439 -5.97 33.93 51.40
N GLY A 440 -5.20 33.47 50.41
CA GLY A 440 -5.68 32.53 49.40
C GLY A 440 -6.02 31.16 50.01
N PRO A 441 -6.88 30.35 49.37
CA PRO A 441 -7.24 29.03 49.88
C PRO A 441 -6.00 28.12 50.00
N PRO A 442 -5.88 27.33 51.08
CA PRO A 442 -4.76 26.44 51.28
C PRO A 442 -4.74 25.32 50.22
N VAL A 443 -3.55 25.00 49.70
CA VAL A 443 -3.41 23.96 48.67
C VAL A 443 -3.23 22.61 49.34
N PRO A 444 -4.10 21.60 49.09
CA PRO A 444 -3.94 20.26 49.67
C PRO A 444 -2.72 19.57 49.05
N LEU A 445 -1.94 18.91 49.90
CA LEU A 445 -0.72 18.21 49.50
C LEU A 445 -0.82 16.69 49.71
N GLY A 446 -1.72 16.18 50.55
CA GLY A 446 -1.85 14.75 50.90
C GLY A 446 -1.96 14.55 52.43
N ARG A 447 -2.26 13.35 52.96
CA ARG A 447 -2.45 13.16 54.43
C ARG A 447 -1.14 13.16 55.20
N ASP A 448 -0.07 12.63 54.60
CA ASP A 448 1.26 12.61 55.17
C ASP A 448 2.35 12.89 54.11
N LEU A 449 3.61 12.97 54.53
CA LEU A 449 4.73 13.28 53.63
C LEU A 449 4.92 12.21 52.53
N ASN A 450 4.51 10.97 52.76
CA ASN A 450 4.63 9.88 51.77
C ASN A 450 3.51 9.96 50.73
N GLU A 451 2.28 10.21 51.15
CA GLU A 451 1.16 10.43 50.25
C GLU A 451 1.37 11.71 49.42
N ALA A 452 1.90 12.77 50.03
CA ALA A 452 2.25 13.99 49.32
C ALA A 452 3.36 13.81 48.27
N LEU A 453 4.29 12.89 48.54
CA LEU A 453 5.28 12.48 47.56
C LEU A 453 4.65 11.65 46.43
N GLY A 454 3.71 10.77 46.75
CA GLY A 454 2.98 9.95 45.78
C GLY A 454 2.05 10.77 44.86
N GLU A 455 1.50 11.87 45.36
CA GLU A 455 0.64 12.82 44.63
C GLU A 455 1.42 14.03 44.08
N SER A 456 2.76 14.00 44.16
CA SER A 456 3.61 15.11 43.72
C SER A 456 3.43 15.40 42.23
N ASN A 457 3.24 16.67 41.90
CA ASN A 457 3.13 17.15 40.53
C ASN A 457 3.77 18.53 40.42
N LEU A 458 3.92 19.04 39.20
CA LEU A 458 4.60 20.30 38.96
C LEU A 458 3.86 21.50 39.59
N LEU A 459 2.53 21.46 39.65
CA LEU A 459 1.73 22.52 40.28
C LEU A 459 2.02 22.63 41.79
N THR A 460 2.01 21.51 42.50
CA THR A 460 2.28 21.47 43.94
C THR A 460 3.74 21.80 44.25
N TYR A 461 4.67 21.36 43.40
CA TYR A 461 6.08 21.75 43.48
C TYR A 461 6.29 23.25 43.29
N ASP A 462 5.75 23.84 42.22
CA ASP A 462 5.89 25.27 41.93
C ASP A 462 5.26 26.13 43.03
N ALA A 463 4.11 25.69 43.58
CA ALA A 463 3.47 26.36 44.71
C ALA A 463 4.37 26.36 45.95
N LEU A 464 5.00 25.22 46.27
CA LEU A 464 5.96 25.11 47.38
C LEU A 464 7.16 26.04 47.16
N VAL A 465 7.79 25.99 45.98
CA VAL A 465 8.96 26.81 45.65
C VAL A 465 8.62 28.30 45.72
N THR A 466 7.48 28.71 45.14
CA THR A 466 7.04 30.11 45.10
C THR A 466 6.70 30.65 46.50
N THR A 467 6.26 29.79 47.42
CA THR A 467 5.96 30.19 48.80
C THR A 467 7.23 30.24 49.66
N ILE A 468 8.11 29.25 49.52
CA ILE A 468 9.27 29.05 50.40
C ILE A 468 10.46 29.94 50.02
N GLN A 469 10.79 30.06 48.72
CA GLN A 469 11.97 30.82 48.27
C GLN A 469 11.95 32.30 48.69
N PRO A 470 10.83 33.04 48.60
CA PRO A 470 10.77 34.43 49.07
C PRO A 470 10.98 34.54 50.59
N LEU A 471 10.41 33.62 51.37
CA LEU A 471 10.56 33.59 52.83
C LEU A 471 12.01 33.31 53.24
N LEU A 472 12.68 32.37 52.55
CA LEU A 472 14.11 32.11 52.74
C LEU A 472 15.00 33.32 52.43
N LYS A 473 14.58 34.17 51.48
CA LYS A 473 15.29 35.38 51.07
C LYS A 473 14.97 36.62 51.92
N LYS A 474 13.89 36.62 52.69
CA LYS A 474 13.45 37.77 53.51
C LYS A 474 13.57 37.52 55.01
N GLU A 475 12.99 36.44 55.52
CA GLU A 475 12.79 36.22 56.96
C GLU A 475 13.86 35.30 57.59
N TYR A 476 14.44 34.42 56.77
CA TYR A 476 15.44 33.41 57.17
C TYR A 476 16.83 33.70 56.56
N LEU A 477 17.21 34.98 56.45
CA LEU A 477 18.55 35.40 56.01
C LEU A 477 19.63 35.11 57.06
N GLN A 478 19.29 35.15 58.34
CA GLN A 478 20.24 34.99 59.45
C GLN A 478 20.73 33.54 59.56
N PHE A 479 22.05 33.36 59.70
CA PHE A 479 22.69 32.04 59.84
C PHE A 479 22.06 31.18 60.93
N GLN A 480 21.78 31.75 62.11
CA GLN A 480 21.15 31.03 63.23
C GLN A 480 19.76 30.49 62.89
N LYS A 481 18.96 31.25 62.12
CA LYS A 481 17.62 30.81 61.69
C LYS A 481 17.70 29.72 60.63
N ARG A 482 18.68 29.78 59.73
CA ARG A 482 18.93 28.71 58.76
C ARG A 482 19.45 27.44 59.43
N GLN A 483 20.32 27.57 60.43
CA GLN A 483 20.80 26.45 61.23
C GLN A 483 19.66 25.77 62.01
N ALA A 484 18.73 26.55 62.57
CA ALA A 484 17.53 26.02 63.21
C ALA A 484 16.60 25.29 62.23
N LEU A 485 16.43 25.81 61.00
CA LEU A 485 15.69 25.12 59.95
C LEU A 485 16.37 23.81 59.53
N SER A 486 17.69 23.81 59.35
CA SER A 486 18.44 22.58 59.05
C SER A 486 18.29 21.54 60.14
N ALA A 487 18.40 21.93 61.42
CA ALA A 487 18.17 21.02 62.55
C ALA A 487 16.74 20.48 62.60
N SER A 488 15.74 21.29 62.22
CA SER A 488 14.34 20.85 62.12
C SER A 488 14.11 19.87 60.96
N VAL A 489 14.77 20.08 59.82
CA VAL A 489 14.74 19.14 58.69
C VAL A 489 15.46 17.83 59.05
N GLU A 490 16.61 17.90 59.72
CA GLU A 490 17.32 16.71 60.22
C GLU A 490 16.47 15.90 61.22
N ALA A 491 15.77 16.57 62.14
CA ALA A 491 14.85 15.91 63.06
C ALA A 491 13.69 15.19 62.32
N GLN A 492 13.16 15.78 61.24
CA GLN A 492 12.15 15.13 60.40
C GLN A 492 12.71 13.88 59.68
N VAL A 493 13.96 13.95 59.20
CA VAL A 493 14.63 12.80 58.58
C VAL A 493 14.88 11.70 59.62
N ASP A 494 15.35 12.05 60.81
CA ASP A 494 15.62 11.09 61.89
C ASP A 494 14.34 10.43 62.42
N GLU A 495 13.20 11.13 62.41
CA GLU A 495 11.89 10.53 62.70
C GLU A 495 11.55 9.42 61.69
N VAL A 496 11.79 9.66 60.40
CA VAL A 496 11.57 8.67 59.34
C VAL A 496 12.57 7.51 59.46
N ARG A 497 13.83 7.77 59.82
CA ARG A 497 14.85 6.73 60.07
C ARG A 497 14.49 5.86 61.28
N ALA A 498 13.93 6.45 62.33
CA ALA A 498 13.49 5.71 63.52
C ALA A 498 12.28 4.81 63.23
N GLN A 499 11.36 5.26 62.38
CA GLN A 499 10.21 4.48 61.92
C GLN A 499 10.62 3.37 60.93
N ARG A 500 11.62 3.63 60.08
CA ARG A 500 12.11 2.70 59.05
C ARG A 500 13.54 2.27 59.34
N LYS A 501 13.70 1.27 60.22
CA LYS A 501 15.00 0.78 60.71
C LYS A 501 15.94 0.17 59.66
N ASN A 502 15.49 -0.04 58.41
CA ASN A 502 16.30 -0.64 57.34
C ASN A 502 16.89 0.43 56.41
N PRO A 503 18.23 0.63 56.39
CA PRO A 503 18.88 1.61 55.51
C PRO A 503 18.77 1.31 54.01
N SER A 504 18.31 0.11 53.65
CA SER A 504 18.06 -0.28 52.26
C SER A 504 16.62 -0.02 51.80
N ASP A 505 15.74 0.47 52.67
CA ASP A 505 14.39 0.88 52.31
C ASP A 505 14.42 2.08 51.35
N THR A 506 13.62 2.02 50.29
CA THR A 506 13.59 3.05 49.23
C THR A 506 13.21 4.42 49.79
N LEU A 507 12.23 4.50 50.68
CA LEU A 507 11.82 5.77 51.28
C LEU A 507 12.84 6.27 52.31
N TYR A 508 13.50 5.37 53.06
CA TYR A 508 14.63 5.76 53.92
C TYR A 508 15.72 6.52 53.15
N ARG A 509 16.10 6.00 51.97
CA ARG A 509 17.13 6.63 51.12
C ARG A 509 16.63 7.95 50.52
N MET A 510 15.38 7.99 50.05
CA MET A 510 14.80 9.21 49.47
C MET A 510 14.72 10.36 50.47
N PHE A 511 14.24 10.10 51.70
CA PHE A 511 14.19 11.12 52.76
C PHE A 511 15.57 11.57 53.22
N SER A 512 16.55 10.66 53.29
CA SER A 512 17.94 11.02 53.61
C SER A 512 18.55 11.93 52.54
N HIS A 513 18.39 11.58 51.26
CA HIS A 513 18.89 12.37 50.14
C HIS A 513 18.19 13.73 49.99
N ALA A 514 16.88 13.77 50.26
CA ALA A 514 16.12 15.02 50.31
C ALA A 514 16.55 15.91 51.48
N GLY A 515 16.92 15.33 52.62
CA GLY A 515 17.47 16.06 53.76
C GLY A 515 18.81 16.73 53.43
N GLU A 516 19.72 15.99 52.80
CA GLU A 516 20.99 16.54 52.30
C GLU A 516 20.74 17.66 51.27
N THR A 517 19.80 17.43 50.35
CA THR A 517 19.40 18.43 49.34
C THR A 517 18.81 19.69 50.00
N ALA A 518 17.97 19.54 51.03
CA ALA A 518 17.41 20.64 51.80
C ALA A 518 18.50 21.43 52.54
N VAL A 519 19.48 20.76 53.14
CA VAL A 519 20.62 21.41 53.80
C VAL A 519 21.46 22.20 52.79
N VAL A 520 21.67 21.67 51.58
CA VAL A 520 22.34 22.40 50.48
C VAL A 520 21.53 23.62 50.06
N LEU A 521 20.21 23.50 49.90
CA LEU A 521 19.32 24.62 49.55
C LEU A 521 19.31 25.72 50.63
N LEU A 522 19.44 25.35 51.91
CA LEU A 522 19.56 26.27 53.04
C LEU A 522 20.98 26.86 53.15
N GLY A 523 22.02 26.12 52.76
CA GLY A 523 23.43 26.52 52.83
C GLY A 523 23.93 27.31 51.62
N ALA A 524 23.17 27.37 50.52
CA ALA A 524 23.54 28.09 49.29
C ALA A 524 23.48 29.62 49.46
N ARG A 525 24.48 30.16 50.16
CA ARG A 525 25.11 31.48 50.06
C ARG A 525 26.12 31.59 51.21
N GLN A 526 27.37 31.20 50.93
CA GLN A 526 28.51 31.92 51.49
C GLN A 526 28.84 33.07 50.55
#